data_AF-A0A2R6WFJ2-F1
#
_entry.id   AF-A0A2R6WFJ2-F1
#
_cell.length_a   1.000
_cell.length_b   1.000
_cell.length_c   1.000
_cell.angle_alpha   90.00
_cell.angle_beta   90.00
_cell.angle_gamma   90.00
#
_symmetry.space_group_name_H-M   'P 1'
#
loop_
_entity.id
_entity.type
_entity.pdbx_description
1 polymer ?
#
loop_
_entity_poly.entity_id
_entity_poly.type
_entity_poly.pdbx_seq_one_letter_code
_entity_poly.pdbx_strand_id
1 'polypeptide(L)'
;MTTLVETSDEEPTMAVARTIAELAWSQGGADIAEPAVAQYVSEAEALLVSGRFSDLASLLLTSADVVLANAPEKDLECIFTVICNLVNKAQSPDEALEMADQIGNKLIVQPIDKPALRLKILFHLYNMLATPYGRFVIFKRALKLAILGKVTELIVPSLKRLDTFIKEWNIGNSEKRELYLTATNVLKETKGSGKESFVFLVKYLASFAGEDAATASEAKEDAVRAIIEFVKAPDMFQCDLLEMLPVRQLERDAKYAPVYRLLEIFLTSQLDAYLEFQNSNSATIKTYGLVHEEAMTKMRLMSLAGLASKGSGEIPYSVVRETLKVADDEVEYWIVRAIGSKLVEAKMDQMRQVVVISRCTERVFGAPQWRELRNKLAGWKENISSVERILESAKQSGVPQGLQAAVAAH
;
A
#
# COMPACT_ATOMS: atom_id res chain seq x y z
N MET A 1 -1.94 -9.45 -23.88
CA MET A 1 -1.31 -10.44 -24.76
C MET A 1 -1.13 -9.79 -26.11
N THR A 2 0.12 -9.47 -26.46
CA THR A 2 0.46 -9.03 -27.82
C THR A 2 0.89 -10.30 -28.55
N THR A 3 -0.01 -10.91 -29.30
CA THR A 3 0.33 -12.02 -30.20
C THR A 3 1.12 -11.45 -31.36
N LEU A 4 2.41 -11.78 -31.45
CA LEU A 4 3.20 -11.49 -32.64
C LEU A 4 2.58 -12.28 -33.81
N VAL A 5 2.14 -11.58 -34.84
CA VAL A 5 1.69 -12.18 -36.09
C VAL A 5 2.93 -12.34 -36.97
N GLU A 6 3.34 -13.58 -37.22
CA GLU A 6 4.42 -13.89 -38.16
C GLU A 6 3.98 -13.48 -39.57
N THR A 7 4.66 -12.51 -40.16
CA THR A 7 4.36 -11.99 -41.51
C THR A 7 5.55 -12.14 -42.48
N SER A 8 6.65 -12.74 -42.03
CA SER A 8 7.86 -13.04 -42.82
C SER A 8 8.24 -14.51 -42.72
N ASP A 9 8.81 -15.07 -43.79
CA ASP A 9 9.32 -16.46 -43.84
C ASP A 9 10.52 -16.72 -42.91
N GLU A 10 11.15 -15.67 -42.37
CA GLU A 10 12.22 -15.78 -41.37
C GLU A 10 11.64 -15.83 -39.95
N GLU A 11 12.13 -16.79 -39.12
CA GLU A 11 11.76 -16.88 -37.71
C GLU A 11 12.16 -15.56 -36.99
N PRO A 12 11.25 -14.92 -36.22
CA PRO A 12 11.48 -13.60 -35.64
C PRO A 12 12.72 -13.51 -34.74
N THR A 13 13.10 -14.63 -34.11
CA THR A 13 14.34 -14.75 -33.33
C THR A 13 15.60 -14.51 -34.18
N MET A 14 15.60 -15.01 -35.41
CA MET A 14 16.75 -14.92 -36.33
C MET A 14 16.88 -13.53 -36.93
N ALA A 15 15.76 -12.89 -37.27
CA ALA A 15 15.74 -11.49 -37.70
C ALA A 15 16.31 -10.55 -36.61
N VAL A 16 15.94 -10.81 -35.34
CA VAL A 16 16.49 -10.07 -34.19
C VAL A 16 17.97 -10.38 -33.96
N ALA A 17 18.40 -11.64 -34.07
CA ALA A 17 19.81 -12.01 -33.96
C ALA A 17 20.68 -11.31 -35.00
N ARG A 18 20.22 -11.25 -36.26
CA ARG A 18 20.90 -10.51 -37.35
C ARG A 18 20.99 -9.01 -37.04
N THR A 19 19.87 -8.40 -36.63
CA THR A 19 19.83 -6.97 -36.27
C THR A 19 20.77 -6.63 -35.11
N ILE A 20 20.81 -7.48 -34.08
CA ILE A 20 21.71 -7.33 -32.93
C ILE A 20 23.17 -7.41 -33.38
N ALA A 21 23.52 -8.35 -34.24
CA ALA A 21 24.87 -8.54 -34.75
C ALA A 21 25.33 -7.36 -35.63
N GLU A 22 24.46 -6.88 -36.52
CA GLU A 22 24.72 -5.70 -37.36
C GLU A 22 24.94 -4.44 -36.52
N LEU A 23 24.13 -4.23 -35.48
CA LEU A 23 24.30 -3.12 -34.55
C LEU A 23 25.58 -3.24 -33.72
N ALA A 24 25.92 -4.45 -33.27
CA ALA A 24 27.13 -4.70 -32.51
C ALA A 24 28.38 -4.32 -33.32
N TRP A 25 28.49 -4.81 -34.57
CA TRP A 25 29.66 -4.60 -35.42
C TRP A 25 29.55 -3.42 -36.38
N SER A 26 28.58 -2.53 -36.16
CA SER A 26 28.37 -1.30 -36.96
C SER A 26 29.58 -0.35 -36.99
N GLN A 27 30.49 -0.45 -36.01
CA GLN A 27 31.74 0.33 -35.98
C GLN A 27 32.97 -0.43 -36.52
N GLY A 28 32.81 -1.70 -36.90
CA GLY A 28 33.84 -2.47 -37.60
C GLY A 28 33.83 -2.16 -39.10
N GLY A 29 34.99 -2.21 -39.75
CA GLY A 29 35.05 -2.14 -41.22
C GLY A 29 34.28 -3.32 -41.87
N ALA A 30 33.77 -3.12 -43.08
CA ALA A 30 32.94 -4.11 -43.79
C ALA A 30 33.58 -5.51 -43.87
N ASP A 31 34.91 -5.56 -44.05
CA ASP A 31 35.70 -6.80 -44.14
C ASP A 31 35.71 -7.64 -42.85
N ILE A 32 35.39 -7.05 -41.69
CA ILE A 32 35.36 -7.72 -40.37
C ILE A 32 33.91 -7.90 -39.91
N ALA A 33 33.04 -6.93 -40.21
CA ALA A 33 31.64 -6.96 -39.78
C ALA A 33 30.83 -8.07 -40.44
N GLU A 34 30.91 -8.22 -41.77
CA GLU A 34 30.15 -9.25 -42.51
C GLU A 34 30.44 -10.69 -42.06
N PRO A 35 31.71 -11.16 -41.97
CA PRO A 35 31.98 -12.53 -41.54
C PRO A 35 31.61 -12.78 -40.08
N ALA A 36 31.77 -11.78 -39.21
CA ALA A 36 31.45 -11.93 -37.79
C ALA A 36 29.92 -11.89 -37.53
N VAL A 37 29.15 -11.13 -38.32
CA VAL A 37 27.68 -11.19 -38.32
C VAL A 37 27.20 -12.55 -38.81
N ALA A 38 27.76 -13.09 -39.90
CA ALA A 38 27.40 -14.40 -40.41
C ALA A 38 27.70 -15.52 -39.41
N GLN A 39 28.85 -15.46 -38.72
CA GLN A 39 29.20 -16.42 -37.68
C GLN A 39 28.23 -16.36 -36.48
N TYR A 40 27.88 -15.15 -36.02
CA TYR A 40 26.94 -14.96 -34.92
C TYR A 40 25.54 -15.49 -35.25
N VAL A 41 25.06 -15.24 -36.46
CA VAL A 41 23.76 -15.74 -36.94
C VAL A 41 23.78 -17.26 -37.07
N SER A 42 24.87 -17.86 -37.57
CA SER A 42 25.00 -19.32 -37.67
C SER A 42 25.04 -20.01 -36.30
N GLU A 43 25.69 -19.40 -35.31
CA GLU A 43 25.69 -19.89 -33.93
C GLU A 43 24.30 -19.81 -33.29
N ALA A 44 23.59 -18.69 -33.50
CA ALA A 44 22.21 -18.53 -33.05
C ALA A 44 21.27 -19.56 -33.68
N GLU A 45 21.42 -19.85 -34.98
CA GLU A 45 20.64 -20.86 -35.70
C GLU A 45 20.90 -22.27 -35.17
N ALA A 46 22.16 -22.61 -34.90
CA ALA A 46 22.54 -23.90 -34.32
C ALA A 46 21.94 -24.09 -32.91
N LEU A 47 21.94 -23.03 -32.08
CA LEU A 47 21.33 -23.05 -30.75
C LEU A 47 19.80 -23.18 -30.80
N LEU A 48 19.17 -22.53 -31.78
CA LEU A 48 17.72 -22.60 -32.02
C LEU A 48 17.29 -24.00 -32.45
N VAL A 49 17.99 -24.61 -33.41
CA VAL A 49 17.71 -25.96 -33.91
C VAL A 49 18.00 -27.03 -32.85
N SER A 50 19.01 -26.83 -32.01
CA SER A 50 19.32 -27.73 -30.90
C SER A 50 18.38 -27.58 -29.69
N GLY A 51 17.46 -26.62 -29.71
CA GLY A 51 16.50 -26.38 -28.63
C GLY A 51 17.11 -25.86 -27.33
N ARG A 52 18.33 -25.30 -27.39
CA ARG A 52 19.07 -24.73 -26.26
C ARG A 52 18.72 -23.25 -26.07
N PHE A 53 17.52 -22.98 -25.57
CA PHE A 53 16.98 -21.62 -25.51
C PHE A 53 17.68 -20.72 -24.48
N SER A 54 18.18 -21.27 -23.37
CA SER A 54 18.97 -20.50 -22.38
C SER A 54 20.30 -19.97 -22.95
N ASP A 55 21.00 -20.81 -23.72
CA ASP A 55 22.24 -20.41 -24.40
C ASP A 55 21.97 -19.39 -25.52
N LEU A 56 20.85 -19.53 -26.22
CA LEU A 56 20.43 -18.55 -27.22
C LEU A 56 20.11 -17.19 -26.57
N ALA A 57 19.39 -17.18 -25.44
CA ALA A 57 19.11 -15.94 -24.72
C ALA A 57 20.40 -15.26 -24.23
N SER A 58 21.34 -16.02 -23.69
CA SER A 58 22.64 -15.47 -23.23
C SER A 58 23.51 -14.95 -24.39
N LEU A 59 23.50 -15.62 -25.55
CA LEU A 59 24.17 -15.12 -26.76
C LEU A 59 23.59 -13.77 -27.19
N LEU A 60 22.26 -13.65 -27.26
CA LEU A 60 21.56 -12.40 -27.62
C LEU A 60 21.78 -11.29 -26.58
N LEU A 61 21.92 -11.65 -25.31
CA LEU A 61 22.18 -10.71 -24.23
C LEU A 61 23.64 -10.24 -24.12
N THR A 62 24.59 -10.90 -24.79
CA THR A 62 26.00 -10.53 -24.76
C THR A 62 26.24 -9.16 -25.39
N SER A 63 25.53 -8.86 -26.47
CA SER A 63 25.56 -7.58 -27.20
C SER A 63 24.44 -6.62 -26.77
N ALA A 64 23.66 -6.95 -25.74
CA ALA A 64 22.54 -6.13 -25.27
C ALA A 64 22.96 -4.72 -24.84
N ASP A 65 24.15 -4.55 -24.27
CA ASP A 65 24.64 -3.25 -23.82
C ASP A 65 24.89 -2.29 -25.01
N VAL A 66 25.37 -2.81 -26.15
CA VAL A 66 25.57 -2.05 -27.40
C VAL A 66 24.23 -1.71 -28.04
N VAL A 67 23.29 -2.66 -28.03
CA VAL A 67 21.93 -2.49 -28.54
C VAL A 67 21.19 -1.42 -27.74
N LEU A 68 21.20 -1.49 -26.40
CA LEU A 68 20.57 -0.51 -25.51
C LEU A 68 21.08 0.92 -25.75
N ALA A 69 22.38 1.07 -25.99
CA ALA A 69 23.01 2.37 -26.24
C ALA A 69 22.70 2.94 -27.62
N ASN A 70 22.74 2.12 -28.68
CA ASN A 70 22.78 2.61 -30.06
C ASN A 70 21.47 2.44 -30.84
N ALA A 71 20.55 1.57 -30.40
CA ALA A 71 19.30 1.32 -31.13
C ALA A 71 18.21 2.38 -30.81
N PRO A 72 17.33 2.70 -31.78
CA PRO A 72 16.19 3.56 -31.56
C PRO A 72 15.15 2.87 -30.65
N GLU A 73 14.34 3.65 -29.93
CA GLU A 73 13.45 3.13 -28.88
C GLU A 73 12.43 2.09 -29.38
N LYS A 74 11.92 2.24 -30.61
CA LYS A 74 10.96 1.29 -31.20
C LYS A 74 11.59 -0.07 -31.48
N ASP A 75 12.83 -0.07 -31.96
CA ASP A 75 13.55 -1.30 -32.29
C ASP A 75 14.01 -2.00 -31.02
N LEU A 76 14.37 -1.24 -29.97
CA LEU A 76 14.64 -1.78 -28.64
C LEU A 76 13.44 -2.53 -28.05
N GLU A 77 12.25 -1.95 -28.12
CA GLU A 77 11.05 -2.62 -27.64
C GLU A 77 10.80 -3.93 -28.40
N CYS A 78 10.94 -3.91 -29.72
CA CYS A 78 10.76 -5.09 -30.57
C CYS A 78 11.79 -6.20 -30.24
N ILE A 79 13.08 -5.84 -30.23
CA ILE A 79 14.20 -6.75 -29.94
C ILE A 79 13.99 -7.43 -28.59
N PHE A 80 13.75 -6.66 -27.53
CA PHE A 80 13.58 -7.22 -26.20
C PHE A 80 12.25 -7.95 -26.02
N THR A 81 11.19 -7.60 -26.76
CA THR A 81 9.96 -8.40 -26.78
C THR A 81 10.21 -9.79 -27.37
N VAL A 82 10.97 -9.90 -28.47
CA VAL A 82 11.33 -11.20 -29.05
C VAL A 82 12.21 -12.00 -28.09
N ILE A 83 13.21 -11.37 -27.47
CA ILE A 83 14.06 -12.03 -26.44
C ILE A 83 13.20 -12.52 -25.26
N CYS A 84 12.26 -11.71 -24.76
CA CYS A 84 11.35 -12.11 -23.68
C CYS A 84 10.43 -13.28 -24.08
N ASN A 85 10.03 -13.36 -25.34
CA ASN A 85 9.20 -14.47 -25.84
C ASN A 85 9.95 -15.80 -25.86
N LEU A 86 11.29 -15.82 -25.91
CA LEU A 86 12.08 -17.04 -25.77
C LEU A 86 11.83 -17.75 -24.43
N VAL A 87 11.47 -16.99 -23.39
CA VAL A 87 11.11 -17.53 -22.07
C VAL A 87 9.88 -18.45 -22.15
N ASN A 88 8.97 -18.24 -23.10
CA ASN A 88 7.81 -19.13 -23.32
C ASN A 88 8.21 -20.44 -24.02
N LYS A 89 9.37 -20.48 -24.70
CA LYS A 89 9.90 -21.68 -25.36
C LYS A 89 10.75 -22.55 -24.42
N ALA A 90 10.93 -22.14 -23.16
CA ALA A 90 11.65 -22.90 -22.14
C ALA A 90 11.08 -24.30 -21.97
N GLN A 91 11.94 -25.30 -21.77
CA GLN A 91 11.52 -26.69 -21.57
C GLN A 91 11.09 -26.95 -20.12
N SER A 92 11.55 -26.11 -19.18
CA SER A 92 11.25 -26.23 -17.76
C SER A 92 10.96 -24.86 -17.11
N PRO A 93 10.19 -24.82 -15.99
CA PRO A 93 9.94 -23.58 -15.25
C PRO A 93 11.21 -22.98 -14.64
N ASP A 94 12.21 -23.81 -14.32
CA ASP A 94 13.49 -23.37 -13.75
C ASP A 94 14.37 -22.71 -14.83
N GLU A 95 14.40 -23.29 -16.04
CA GLU A 95 15.07 -22.68 -17.20
C GLU A 95 14.41 -21.35 -17.59
N ALA A 96 13.07 -21.28 -17.54
CA ALA A 96 12.34 -20.02 -17.76
C ALA A 96 12.72 -18.94 -16.74
N LEU A 97 12.92 -19.33 -15.48
CA LEU A 97 13.33 -18.43 -14.40
C LEU A 97 14.78 -17.98 -14.58
N GLU A 98 15.69 -18.87 -14.97
CA GLU A 98 17.09 -18.53 -15.25
C GLU A 98 17.19 -17.54 -16.41
N MET A 99 16.51 -17.79 -17.52
CA MET A 99 16.46 -16.87 -18.66
C MET A 99 15.89 -15.51 -18.26
N ALA A 100 14.80 -15.48 -17.50
CA ALA A 100 14.21 -14.25 -17.01
C ALA A 100 15.16 -13.49 -16.05
N ASP A 101 15.93 -14.22 -15.24
CA ASP A 101 16.93 -13.62 -14.35
C ASP A 101 18.08 -13.00 -15.15
N GLN A 102 18.58 -13.68 -16.18
CA GLN A 102 19.61 -13.15 -17.09
C GLN A 102 19.14 -11.87 -17.79
N ILE A 103 17.95 -11.88 -18.39
CA ILE A 103 17.35 -10.70 -19.05
C ILE A 103 17.18 -9.58 -18.03
N GLY A 104 16.59 -9.89 -16.87
CA GLY A 104 16.35 -8.93 -15.80
C GLY A 104 17.64 -8.33 -15.23
N ASN A 105 18.73 -9.08 -15.11
CA ASN A 105 20.03 -8.60 -14.65
C ASN A 105 20.58 -7.56 -15.63
N LYS A 106 20.59 -7.87 -16.93
CA LYS A 106 21.10 -6.96 -17.95
C LYS A 106 20.36 -5.63 -17.99
N LEU A 107 19.04 -5.65 -17.84
CA LEU A 107 18.22 -4.42 -17.85
C LEU A 107 18.49 -3.48 -16.66
N ILE A 108 19.05 -3.98 -15.56
CA ILE A 108 19.32 -3.20 -14.33
C ILE A 108 20.74 -2.60 -14.30
N VAL A 109 21.69 -3.09 -15.12
CA VAL A 109 23.11 -2.66 -15.06
C VAL A 109 23.30 -1.15 -15.28
N GLN A 110 22.50 -0.52 -16.13
CA GLN A 110 22.57 0.93 -16.40
C GLN A 110 21.24 1.65 -16.16
N PRO A 111 20.76 1.76 -14.92
CA PRO A 111 19.36 2.08 -14.62
C PRO A 111 18.89 3.50 -15.02
N ILE A 112 19.82 4.38 -15.39
CA ILE A 112 19.56 5.79 -15.70
C ILE A 112 19.25 6.00 -17.19
N ASP A 113 19.73 5.10 -18.06
CA ASP A 113 19.48 5.18 -19.50
C ASP A 113 18.11 4.56 -19.84
N LYS A 114 17.22 5.36 -20.45
CA LYS A 114 15.84 4.99 -20.84
C LYS A 114 15.06 4.16 -19.80
N PRO A 115 14.92 4.64 -18.55
CA PRO A 115 14.35 3.85 -17.44
C PRO A 115 12.89 3.43 -17.67
N ALA A 116 12.09 4.28 -18.31
CA ALA A 116 10.68 3.97 -18.62
C ALA A 116 10.54 2.82 -19.64
N LEU A 117 11.39 2.79 -20.66
CA LEU A 117 11.40 1.72 -21.67
C LEU A 117 11.82 0.39 -21.05
N ARG A 118 12.89 0.40 -20.25
CA ARG A 118 13.36 -0.80 -19.54
C ARG A 118 12.33 -1.33 -18.55
N LEU A 119 11.60 -0.45 -17.87
CA LEU A 119 10.49 -0.83 -17.01
C LEU A 119 9.35 -1.48 -17.82
N LYS A 120 9.02 -0.94 -19.00
CA LYS A 120 8.02 -1.54 -19.91
C LYS A 120 8.44 -2.94 -20.35
N ILE A 121 9.71 -3.13 -20.70
CA ILE A 121 10.27 -4.45 -21.06
C ILE A 121 10.16 -5.43 -19.88
N LEU A 122 10.50 -5.00 -18.65
CA LEU A 122 10.36 -5.84 -17.45
C LEU A 122 8.91 -6.23 -17.17
N PHE A 123 7.94 -5.33 -17.38
CA PHE A 123 6.52 -5.67 -17.27
C PHE A 123 6.06 -6.62 -18.37
N HIS A 124 6.63 -6.53 -19.57
CA HIS A 124 6.38 -7.50 -20.63
C HIS A 124 6.90 -8.89 -20.21
N LEU A 125 8.13 -8.98 -19.71
CA LEU A 125 8.72 -10.22 -19.17
C LEU A 125 7.88 -10.80 -18.02
N TYR A 126 7.41 -9.94 -17.09
CA TYR A 126 6.51 -10.33 -16.01
C TYR A 126 5.24 -11.03 -16.53
N ASN A 127 4.65 -10.51 -17.60
CA ASN A 127 3.43 -11.06 -18.18
C ASN A 127 3.65 -12.37 -18.95
N MET A 128 4.87 -12.64 -19.42
CA MET A 128 5.22 -13.88 -20.11
C MET A 128 5.46 -15.03 -19.13
N LEU A 129 5.99 -14.75 -17.94
CA LEU A 129 6.24 -15.78 -16.95
C LEU A 129 4.93 -16.43 -16.45
N ALA A 130 4.86 -17.76 -16.52
CA ALA A 130 3.76 -18.55 -15.96
C ALA A 130 3.95 -18.81 -14.45
N THR A 131 5.19 -18.81 -13.97
CA THR A 131 5.51 -19.14 -12.57
C THR A 131 5.26 -17.95 -11.63
N PRO A 132 4.50 -18.13 -10.53
CA PRO A 132 4.23 -17.06 -9.58
C PRO A 132 5.50 -16.49 -8.91
N TYR A 133 6.48 -17.35 -8.60
CA TYR A 133 7.74 -16.91 -8.01
C TYR A 133 8.62 -16.12 -9.00
N GLY A 134 8.68 -16.55 -10.27
CA GLY A 134 9.41 -15.79 -11.30
C GLY A 134 8.83 -14.38 -11.50
N ARG A 135 7.49 -14.26 -11.47
CA ARG A 135 6.79 -12.97 -11.48
C ARG A 135 7.22 -12.06 -10.32
N PHE A 136 7.33 -12.61 -9.11
CA PHE A 136 7.82 -11.86 -7.96
C PHE A 136 9.26 -11.35 -8.15
N VAL A 137 10.18 -12.20 -8.62
CA VAL A 137 11.59 -11.83 -8.86
C VAL A 137 11.70 -10.68 -9.86
N ILE A 138 10.97 -10.77 -10.98
CA ILE A 138 10.94 -9.71 -12.00
C ILE A 138 10.28 -8.44 -11.47
N PHE A 139 9.22 -8.54 -10.67
CA PHE A 139 8.59 -7.37 -10.07
C PHE A 139 9.53 -6.64 -9.08
N LYS A 140 10.28 -7.40 -8.27
CA LYS A 140 11.30 -6.84 -7.36
C LYS A 140 12.39 -6.10 -8.14
N ARG A 141 12.81 -6.65 -9.30
CA ARG A 141 13.75 -6.00 -10.23
C ARG A 141 13.17 -4.72 -10.83
N ALA A 142 11.90 -4.75 -11.26
CA ALA A 142 11.19 -3.58 -11.77
C ALA A 142 11.09 -2.46 -10.72
N LEU A 143 10.83 -2.79 -9.46
CA LEU A 143 10.84 -1.83 -8.35
C LEU A 143 12.22 -1.19 -8.16
N LYS A 144 13.29 -2.00 -8.12
CA LYS A 144 14.67 -1.48 -8.00
C LYS A 144 15.01 -0.54 -9.15
N LEU A 145 14.68 -0.92 -10.38
CA LEU A 145 14.88 -0.07 -11.56
C LEU A 145 14.09 1.24 -11.46
N ALA A 146 12.83 1.19 -11.02
CA ALA A 146 12.00 2.38 -10.90
C ALA A 146 12.57 3.39 -9.87
N ILE A 147 13.13 2.89 -8.76
CA ILE A 147 13.80 3.71 -7.74
C ILE A 147 15.08 4.32 -8.30
N LEU A 148 15.96 3.50 -8.88
CA LEU A 148 17.25 3.96 -9.42
C LEU A 148 17.09 4.92 -10.60
N GLY A 149 16.11 4.66 -11.47
CA GLY A 149 15.78 5.49 -12.63
C GLY A 149 14.90 6.70 -12.32
N LYS A 150 14.49 6.91 -11.05
CA LYS A 150 13.58 7.99 -10.61
C LYS A 150 12.25 8.05 -11.38
N VAL A 151 11.74 6.91 -11.84
CA VAL A 151 10.45 6.77 -12.56
C VAL A 151 9.40 6.07 -11.69
N THR A 152 9.41 6.37 -10.40
CA THR A 152 8.52 5.76 -9.39
C THR A 152 7.04 5.98 -9.67
N GLU A 153 6.67 7.08 -10.33
CA GLU A 153 5.28 7.37 -10.71
C GLU A 153 4.66 6.29 -11.60
N LEU A 154 5.45 5.64 -12.45
CA LEU A 154 4.98 4.60 -13.37
C LEU A 154 4.61 3.29 -12.64
N ILE A 155 5.17 3.05 -11.44
CA ILE A 155 4.93 1.81 -10.68
C ILE A 155 3.84 1.93 -9.62
N VAL A 156 3.45 3.16 -9.24
CA VAL A 156 2.40 3.42 -8.23
C VAL A 156 1.08 2.69 -8.51
N PRO A 157 0.56 2.63 -9.76
CA PRO A 157 -0.67 1.87 -10.04
C PRO A 157 -0.54 0.37 -9.72
N SER A 158 0.65 -0.20 -9.96
CA SER A 158 0.94 -1.60 -9.65
C SER A 158 1.05 -1.84 -8.15
N LEU A 159 1.57 -0.87 -7.38
CA LEU A 159 1.61 -0.92 -5.92
C LEU A 159 0.20 -0.97 -5.30
N LYS A 160 -0.80 -0.34 -5.91
CA LYS A 160 -2.20 -0.44 -5.42
C LYS A 160 -2.75 -1.87 -5.49
N ARG A 161 -2.22 -2.70 -6.38
CA ARG A 161 -2.61 -4.11 -6.57
C ARG A 161 -1.70 -5.09 -5.82
N LEU A 162 -0.77 -4.59 -5.01
CA LEU A 162 0.27 -5.38 -4.36
C LEU A 162 -0.31 -6.49 -3.46
N ASP A 163 -1.41 -6.24 -2.75
CA ASP A 163 -2.04 -7.25 -1.89
C ASP A 163 -2.55 -8.46 -2.69
N THR A 164 -3.04 -8.22 -3.91
CA THR A 164 -3.47 -9.28 -4.82
C THR A 164 -2.26 -10.07 -5.31
N PHE A 165 -1.20 -9.37 -5.73
CA PHE A 165 0.03 -9.99 -6.19
C PHE A 165 0.72 -10.83 -5.11
N ILE A 166 0.78 -10.35 -3.87
CA ILE A 166 1.37 -11.10 -2.76
C ILE A 166 0.62 -12.41 -2.50
N LYS A 167 -0.71 -12.42 -2.67
CA LYS A 167 -1.52 -13.65 -2.57
C LYS A 167 -1.26 -14.60 -3.74
N GLU A 168 -1.14 -14.07 -4.94
CA GLU A 168 -0.84 -14.85 -6.15
C GLU A 168 0.56 -15.48 -6.12
N TRP A 169 1.57 -14.74 -5.66
CA TRP A 169 2.96 -15.19 -5.64
C TRP A 169 3.26 -16.20 -4.52
N ASN A 170 2.40 -16.27 -3.50
CA ASN A 170 2.56 -17.15 -2.33
C ASN A 170 3.96 -17.06 -1.67
N ILE A 171 4.46 -15.84 -1.52
CA ILE A 171 5.81 -15.55 -1.00
C ILE A 171 5.92 -15.68 0.53
N GLY A 172 7.14 -15.86 1.02
CA GLY A 172 7.45 -15.95 2.45
C GLY A 172 7.27 -14.61 3.18
N ASN A 173 7.17 -14.65 4.52
CA ASN A 173 6.99 -13.43 5.32
C ASN A 173 8.16 -12.44 5.22
N SER A 174 9.40 -12.94 5.09
CA SER A 174 10.59 -12.10 4.90
C SER A 174 10.53 -11.30 3.59
N GLU A 175 10.17 -11.95 2.48
CA GLU A 175 10.02 -11.29 1.17
C GLU A 175 8.84 -10.30 1.16
N LYS A 176 7.73 -10.64 1.83
CA LYS A 176 6.58 -9.73 2.01
C LYS A 176 7.00 -8.45 2.74
N ARG A 177 7.83 -8.58 3.79
CA ARG A 177 8.34 -7.44 4.58
C ARG A 177 9.17 -6.50 3.72
N GLU A 178 10.15 -7.04 3.01
CA GLU A 178 11.00 -6.24 2.13
C GLU A 178 10.18 -5.49 1.07
N LEU A 179 9.16 -6.15 0.51
CA LEU A 179 8.29 -5.58 -0.50
C LEU A 179 7.40 -4.47 0.05
N TYR A 180 6.76 -4.66 1.21
CA TYR A 180 5.97 -3.60 1.85
C TYR A 180 6.82 -2.40 2.26
N LEU A 181 8.03 -2.63 2.77
CA LEU A 181 8.96 -1.56 3.13
C LEU A 181 9.39 -0.77 1.90
N THR A 182 9.73 -1.46 0.81
CA THR A 182 10.10 -0.84 -0.47
C THR A 182 8.93 -0.03 -1.03
N ALA A 183 7.72 -0.59 -1.03
CA ALA A 183 6.51 0.11 -1.47
C ALA A 183 6.22 1.37 -0.65
N THR A 184 6.40 1.30 0.67
CA THR A 184 6.26 2.45 1.58
C THR A 184 7.22 3.57 1.20
N ASN A 185 8.50 3.25 1.00
CA ASN A 185 9.51 4.26 0.63
C ASN A 185 9.20 4.92 -0.73
N VAL A 186 8.77 4.13 -1.72
CA VAL A 186 8.39 4.64 -3.05
C VAL A 186 7.17 5.57 -2.97
N LEU A 187 6.14 5.18 -2.22
CA LEU A 187 4.92 5.97 -2.09
C LEU A 187 5.15 7.25 -1.27
N LYS A 188 6.07 7.23 -0.32
CA LYS A 188 6.45 8.41 0.46
C LYS A 188 7.07 9.52 -0.39
N GLU A 189 7.92 9.15 -1.35
CA GLU A 189 8.53 10.12 -2.26
C GLU A 189 7.53 10.66 -3.29
N THR A 190 6.46 9.90 -3.55
CA THR A 190 5.42 10.27 -4.50
C THR A 190 4.46 11.29 -3.88
N LYS A 191 4.33 12.48 -4.50
CA LYS A 191 3.41 13.52 -4.05
C LYS A 191 1.97 12.99 -4.00
N GLY A 192 1.28 13.25 -2.89
CA GLY A 192 -0.13 12.90 -2.71
C GLY A 192 -0.42 11.45 -2.29
N SER A 193 0.60 10.59 -2.16
CA SER A 193 0.43 9.17 -1.77
C SER A 193 0.76 8.89 -0.29
N GLY A 194 0.72 9.92 0.57
CA GLY A 194 1.13 9.81 1.97
C GLY A 194 0.24 8.87 2.80
N LYS A 195 -1.07 8.83 2.53
CA LYS A 195 -2.00 7.92 3.21
C LYS A 195 -1.74 6.47 2.81
N GLU A 196 -1.55 6.23 1.51
CA GLU A 196 -1.23 4.91 0.98
C GLU A 196 0.12 4.41 1.52
N SER A 197 1.14 5.28 1.57
CA SER A 197 2.42 4.99 2.21
C SER A 197 2.22 4.53 3.65
N PHE A 198 1.45 5.27 4.44
CA PHE A 198 1.16 4.91 5.82
C PHE A 198 0.43 3.56 5.94
N VAL A 199 -0.54 3.28 5.07
CA VAL A 199 -1.26 1.99 5.04
C VAL A 199 -0.30 0.84 4.76
N PHE A 200 0.65 0.99 3.84
CA PHE A 200 1.67 -0.04 3.59
C PHE A 200 2.66 -0.19 4.74
N LEU A 201 3.01 0.90 5.43
CA LEU A 201 3.84 0.85 6.64
C LEU A 201 3.16 0.07 7.76
N VAL A 202 1.86 0.29 7.99
CA VAL A 202 1.04 -0.47 8.94
C VAL A 202 1.03 -1.97 8.56
N LYS A 203 0.89 -2.30 7.28
CA LYS A 203 0.95 -3.70 6.80
C LYS A 203 2.32 -4.34 7.01
N TYR A 204 3.39 -3.59 6.77
CA TYR A 204 4.76 -4.02 7.08
C TYR A 204 4.89 -4.37 8.57
N LEU A 205 4.47 -3.48 9.47
CA LEU A 205 4.54 -3.72 10.92
C LEU A 205 3.64 -4.90 11.36
N ALA A 206 2.47 -5.05 10.76
CA ALA A 206 1.56 -6.16 11.03
C ALA A 206 2.14 -7.52 10.59
N SER A 207 3.04 -7.56 9.61
CA SER A 207 3.66 -8.80 9.14
C SER A 207 4.61 -9.45 10.15
N PHE A 208 4.95 -8.77 11.25
CA PHE A 208 5.72 -9.31 12.37
C PHE A 208 4.84 -10.00 13.42
N ALA A 209 3.53 -10.09 13.20
CA ALA A 209 2.64 -10.82 14.10
C ALA A 209 3.04 -12.32 14.15
N GLY A 210 3.32 -12.80 15.37
CA GLY A 210 3.71 -14.20 15.61
C GLY A 210 5.21 -14.49 15.51
N GLU A 211 6.03 -13.49 15.17
CA GLU A 211 7.50 -13.62 15.17
C GLU A 211 8.10 -13.42 16.56
N ASP A 212 9.38 -13.76 16.69
CA ASP A 212 10.15 -13.55 17.89
C ASP A 212 10.51 -12.07 18.10
N ALA A 213 10.89 -11.75 19.34
CA ALA A 213 11.18 -10.39 19.73
C ALA A 213 12.45 -9.82 19.08
N ALA A 214 13.41 -10.65 18.67
CA ALA A 214 14.64 -10.18 18.02
C ALA A 214 14.35 -9.74 16.59
N THR A 215 13.58 -10.53 15.82
CA THR A 215 13.15 -10.17 14.47
C THR A 215 12.29 -8.89 14.46
N ALA A 216 11.39 -8.73 15.43
CA ALA A 216 10.60 -7.50 15.55
C ALA A 216 11.44 -6.26 15.93
N SER A 217 12.65 -6.44 16.49
CA SER A 217 13.55 -5.33 16.82
C SER A 217 14.11 -4.64 15.58
N GLU A 218 14.14 -5.30 14.43
CA GLU A 218 14.57 -4.70 13.15
C GLU A 218 13.61 -3.59 12.71
N ALA A 219 12.32 -3.72 13.04
CA ALA A 219 11.27 -2.78 12.64
C ALA A 219 11.03 -1.63 13.65
N LYS A 220 11.90 -1.45 14.65
CA LYS A 220 11.71 -0.39 15.67
C LYS A 220 11.74 1.02 15.09
N GLU A 221 12.68 1.28 14.19
CA GLU A 221 12.80 2.61 13.55
C GLU A 221 11.59 2.88 12.64
N ASP A 222 11.11 1.85 11.95
CA ASP A 222 9.89 1.91 11.13
C ASP A 222 8.62 2.10 11.98
N ALA A 223 8.56 1.49 13.16
CA ALA A 223 7.48 1.70 14.12
C ALA A 223 7.47 3.15 14.65
N VAL A 224 8.65 3.69 14.99
CA VAL A 224 8.79 5.11 15.34
C VAL A 224 8.36 6.00 14.19
N ARG A 225 8.79 5.70 12.96
CA ARG A 225 8.37 6.41 11.76
C ARG A 225 6.85 6.42 11.60
N ALA A 226 6.19 5.28 11.80
CA ALA A 226 4.73 5.18 11.73
C ALA A 226 4.06 6.07 12.78
N ILE A 227 4.55 6.08 14.02
CA ILE A 227 4.00 6.95 15.07
C ILE A 227 4.14 8.43 14.70
N ILE A 228 5.31 8.83 14.22
CA ILE A 228 5.55 10.23 13.85
C ILE A 228 4.69 10.64 12.64
N GLU A 229 4.58 9.78 11.62
CA GLU A 229 3.71 10.05 10.46
C GLU A 229 2.24 10.12 10.86
N PHE A 230 1.79 9.25 11.77
CA PHE A 230 0.46 9.34 12.35
C PHE A 230 0.27 10.69 13.03
N VAL A 231 1.15 11.11 13.95
CA VAL A 231 0.98 12.39 14.67
C VAL A 231 1.01 13.59 13.72
N LYS A 232 1.86 13.58 12.68
CA LYS A 232 1.96 14.66 11.67
C LYS A 232 0.73 14.74 10.76
N ALA A 233 0.06 13.63 10.46
CA ALA A 233 -1.08 13.63 9.56
C ALA A 233 -2.29 14.35 10.20
N PRO A 234 -2.75 15.50 9.68
CA PRO A 234 -3.82 16.29 10.31
C PRO A 234 -5.20 15.65 10.18
N ASP A 235 -5.37 14.71 9.25
CA ASP A 235 -6.63 14.09 8.86
C ASP A 235 -6.74 12.60 9.23
N MET A 236 -5.75 12.07 9.94
CA MET A 236 -5.71 10.68 10.39
C MET A 236 -5.93 10.59 11.90
N PHE A 237 -7.11 10.14 12.33
CA PHE A 237 -7.50 10.15 13.74
C PHE A 237 -7.68 8.76 14.37
N GLN A 238 -7.55 7.71 13.56
CA GLN A 238 -7.70 6.32 13.99
C GLN A 238 -6.45 5.54 13.62
N CYS A 239 -6.00 4.66 14.51
CA CYS A 239 -4.85 3.82 14.25
C CYS A 239 -4.76 2.63 15.21
N ASP A 240 -4.47 1.45 14.67
CA ASP A 240 -4.34 0.20 15.45
C ASP A 240 -2.87 -0.18 15.71
N LEU A 241 -1.97 0.80 15.81
CA LEU A 241 -0.53 0.56 16.00
C LEU A 241 -0.18 0.00 17.38
N LEU A 242 -0.95 0.31 18.44
CA LEU A 242 -0.63 -0.07 19.82
C LEU A 242 -0.59 -1.59 20.05
N GLU A 243 -1.31 -2.36 19.25
CA GLU A 243 -1.36 -3.82 19.40
C GLU A 243 -0.23 -4.55 18.68
N MET A 244 0.50 -3.85 17.79
CA MET A 244 1.55 -4.45 16.97
C MET A 244 2.80 -4.75 17.80
N LEU A 245 3.40 -5.92 17.55
CA LEU A 245 4.58 -6.38 18.28
C LEU A 245 5.77 -5.40 18.22
N PRO A 246 6.18 -4.86 17.05
CA PRO A 246 7.30 -3.92 16.98
C PRO A 246 7.03 -2.61 17.76
N VAL A 247 5.76 -2.17 17.81
CA VAL A 247 5.37 -0.94 18.52
C VAL A 247 5.38 -1.16 20.04
N ARG A 248 4.86 -2.30 20.52
CA ARG A 248 4.88 -2.64 21.96
C ARG A 248 6.29 -2.76 22.51
N GLN A 249 7.26 -3.18 21.70
CA GLN A 249 8.65 -3.25 22.15
C GLN A 249 9.26 -1.87 22.44
N LEU A 250 8.74 -0.81 21.81
CA LEU A 250 9.23 0.55 22.04
C LEU A 250 8.99 1.02 23.48
N GLU A 251 7.98 0.49 24.16
CA GLU A 251 7.70 0.79 25.57
C GLU A 251 8.89 0.44 26.48
N ARG A 252 9.60 -0.64 26.17
CA ARG A 252 10.73 -1.14 26.97
C ARG A 252 12.07 -0.50 26.58
N ASP A 253 12.10 0.29 25.51
CA ASP A 253 13.31 0.87 24.96
C ASP A 253 13.47 2.32 25.46
N ALA A 254 14.52 2.61 26.23
CA ALA A 254 14.71 3.92 26.84
C ALA A 254 14.75 5.07 25.81
N LYS A 255 15.21 4.79 24.58
CA LYS A 255 15.29 5.79 23.50
C LYS A 255 13.91 6.09 22.90
N TYR A 256 13.08 5.06 22.73
CA TYR A 256 11.81 5.16 21.98
C TYR A 256 10.56 5.15 22.87
N ALA A 257 10.70 4.89 24.17
CA ALA A 257 9.60 4.93 25.14
C ALA A 257 8.83 6.26 25.14
N PRO A 258 9.47 7.45 24.99
CA PRO A 258 8.72 8.70 24.87
C PRO A 258 7.82 8.74 23.62
N VAL A 259 8.24 8.13 22.52
CA VAL A 259 7.45 8.07 21.27
C VAL A 259 6.27 7.12 21.42
N TYR A 260 6.48 5.97 22.07
CA TYR A 260 5.38 5.05 22.41
C TYR A 260 4.35 5.73 23.32
N ARG A 261 4.82 6.42 24.38
CA ARG A 261 3.94 7.16 25.29
C ARG A 261 3.16 8.27 24.56
N LEU A 262 3.79 8.94 23.59
CA LEU A 262 3.09 9.91 22.75
C LEU A 262 1.95 9.27 21.96
N LEU A 263 2.16 8.11 21.33
CA LEU A 263 1.10 7.37 20.63
C LEU A 263 -0.04 7.00 21.58
N GLU A 264 0.30 6.49 22.76
CA GLU A 264 -0.67 6.11 23.79
C GLU A 264 -1.54 7.32 24.20
N ILE A 265 -0.92 8.48 24.45
CA ILE A 265 -1.63 9.71 24.81
C ILE A 265 -2.65 10.08 23.73
N PHE A 266 -2.25 10.07 22.46
CA PHE A 266 -3.14 10.42 21.36
C PHE A 266 -4.34 9.48 21.26
N LEU A 267 -4.14 8.18 21.45
CA LEU A 267 -5.19 7.18 21.27
C LEU A 267 -6.09 7.01 22.49
N THR A 268 -5.56 7.08 23.72
CA THR A 268 -6.30 6.71 24.94
C THR A 268 -6.60 7.88 25.88
N SER A 269 -5.81 8.96 25.81
CA SER A 269 -5.85 10.05 26.79
C SER A 269 -6.49 11.34 26.25
N GLN A 270 -6.46 12.39 27.06
CA GLN A 270 -6.98 13.73 26.75
C GLN A 270 -5.84 14.76 26.64
N LEU A 271 -6.18 16.00 26.29
CA LEU A 271 -5.25 17.08 26.03
C LEU A 271 -4.28 17.35 27.19
N ASP A 272 -4.73 17.21 28.43
CA ASP A 272 -3.92 17.44 29.63
C ASP A 272 -2.66 16.57 29.66
N ALA A 273 -2.83 15.28 29.38
CA ALA A 273 -1.71 14.34 29.32
C ALA A 273 -0.70 14.71 28.22
N TYR A 274 -1.16 15.28 27.10
CA TYR A 274 -0.27 15.77 26.04
C TYR A 274 0.51 17.01 26.47
N LEU A 275 -0.12 17.95 27.18
CA LEU A 275 0.55 19.15 27.69
C LEU A 275 1.62 18.79 28.73
N GLU A 276 1.31 17.87 29.66
CA GLU A 276 2.28 17.36 30.62
C GLU A 276 3.46 16.65 29.93
N PHE A 277 3.16 15.84 28.90
CA PHE A 277 4.18 15.20 28.09
C PHE A 277 5.07 16.21 27.36
N GLN A 278 4.48 17.26 26.77
CA GLN A 278 5.21 18.28 26.05
C GLN A 278 6.12 19.11 26.96
N ASN A 279 5.66 19.44 28.18
CA ASN A 279 6.47 20.11 29.19
C ASN A 279 7.70 19.26 29.58
N SER A 280 7.52 17.95 29.69
CA SER A 280 8.57 17.03 30.13
C SER A 280 9.50 16.56 28.99
N ASN A 281 9.01 16.52 27.75
CA ASN A 281 9.68 15.90 26.58
C ASN A 281 9.75 16.82 25.35
N SER A 282 9.81 18.14 25.56
CA SER A 282 9.85 19.14 24.48
C SER A 282 10.98 18.91 23.47
N ALA A 283 12.13 18.39 23.91
CA ALA A 283 13.25 18.02 23.07
C ALA A 283 12.88 16.91 22.06
N THR A 284 12.19 15.87 22.51
CA THR A 284 11.74 14.74 21.68
C THR A 284 10.84 15.21 20.54
N ILE A 285 9.89 16.10 20.85
CA ILE A 285 8.98 16.68 19.85
C ILE A 285 9.76 17.42 18.75
N LYS A 286 10.77 18.22 19.15
CA LYS A 286 11.64 18.94 18.20
C LYS A 286 12.51 18.00 17.38
N THR A 287 13.11 16.98 17.99
CA THR A 287 13.98 16.01 17.31
C THR A 287 13.28 15.30 16.15
N TYR A 288 12.01 14.96 16.31
CA TYR A 288 11.23 14.30 15.25
C TYR A 288 10.52 15.29 14.28
N GLY A 289 10.78 16.59 14.44
CA GLY A 289 10.19 17.64 13.61
C GLY A 289 8.67 17.71 13.73
N LEU A 290 8.12 17.46 14.93
CA LEU A 290 6.71 17.64 15.22
C LEU A 290 6.45 19.11 15.56
N VAL A 291 5.44 19.70 14.92
CA VAL A 291 5.01 21.07 15.23
C VAL A 291 4.00 21.01 16.37
N HIS A 292 4.32 21.68 17.49
CA HIS A 292 3.48 21.66 18.69
C HIS A 292 2.03 22.10 18.42
N GLU A 293 1.85 23.18 17.66
CA GLU A 293 0.52 23.73 17.34
C GLU A 293 -0.34 22.77 16.51
N GLU A 294 0.27 22.07 15.55
CA GLU A 294 -0.42 21.07 14.72
C GLU A 294 -0.82 19.85 15.57
N ALA A 295 0.11 19.36 16.39
CA ALA A 295 -0.13 18.26 17.31
C ALA A 295 -1.19 18.62 18.37
N MET A 296 -1.18 19.85 18.90
CA MET A 296 -2.18 20.35 19.84
C MET A 296 -3.56 20.44 19.17
N THR A 297 -3.61 20.99 17.95
CA THR A 297 -4.84 21.07 17.16
C THR A 297 -5.46 19.69 16.94
N LYS A 298 -4.63 18.72 16.54
CA LYS A 298 -5.06 17.34 16.37
C LYS A 298 -5.53 16.72 17.69
N MET A 299 -4.79 16.94 18.78
CA MET A 299 -5.12 16.41 20.10
C MET A 299 -6.41 17.00 20.67
N ARG A 300 -6.73 18.27 20.36
CA ARG A 300 -8.04 18.89 20.69
C ARG A 300 -9.18 18.16 19.98
N LEU A 301 -9.08 17.97 18.67
CA LEU A 301 -10.09 17.25 17.90
C LEU A 301 -10.27 15.81 18.39
N MET A 302 -9.16 15.12 18.67
CA MET A 302 -9.20 13.77 19.23
C MET A 302 -9.87 13.81 20.61
N SER A 303 -9.44 14.69 21.53
CA SER A 303 -10.02 14.89 22.87
C SER A 303 -11.54 15.07 22.82
N LEU A 304 -12.03 15.88 21.89
CA LEU A 304 -13.46 16.05 21.66
C LEU A 304 -14.15 14.75 21.20
N ALA A 305 -13.57 14.01 20.25
CA ALA A 305 -14.12 12.72 19.82
C ALA A 305 -14.16 11.68 20.95
N GLY A 306 -13.15 11.66 21.82
CA GLY A 306 -13.10 10.75 22.98
C GLY A 306 -14.05 11.16 24.12
N LEU A 307 -14.38 12.45 24.24
CA LEU A 307 -15.44 12.91 25.11
C LEU A 307 -16.82 12.52 24.53
N ALA A 308 -16.97 12.64 23.22
CA ALA A 308 -18.17 12.28 22.48
C ALA A 308 -18.52 10.79 22.54
N SER A 309 -17.53 9.89 22.66
CA SER A 309 -17.80 8.46 22.83
C SER A 309 -18.21 8.06 24.24
N LYS A 310 -17.73 8.80 25.26
CA LYS A 310 -18.09 8.54 26.67
C LYS A 310 -19.39 9.23 27.09
N GLY A 311 -19.75 10.33 26.42
CA GLY A 311 -20.90 11.15 26.76
C GLY A 311 -22.24 10.47 26.47
N SER A 312 -23.25 10.75 27.29
CA SER A 312 -24.61 10.22 27.19
C SER A 312 -25.45 10.88 26.07
N GLY A 313 -24.84 11.18 24.92
CA GLY A 313 -25.50 11.85 23.79
C GLY A 313 -25.65 13.37 23.92
N GLU A 314 -25.68 13.95 25.13
CA GLU A 314 -25.63 15.42 25.34
C GLU A 314 -24.35 15.81 26.10
N ILE A 315 -23.64 16.83 25.62
CA ILE A 315 -22.41 17.35 26.23
C ILE A 315 -22.52 18.87 26.44
N PRO A 316 -22.41 19.38 27.69
CA PRO A 316 -22.36 20.81 27.96
C PRO A 316 -21.10 21.49 27.41
N TYR A 317 -21.22 22.75 26.99
CA TYR A 317 -20.10 23.55 26.47
C TYR A 317 -19.02 23.75 27.54
N SER A 318 -19.37 23.81 28.82
CA SER A 318 -18.43 23.88 29.94
C SER A 318 -17.44 22.71 29.96
N VAL A 319 -17.95 21.49 29.74
CA VAL A 319 -17.12 20.27 29.72
C VAL A 319 -16.20 20.27 28.50
N VAL A 320 -16.70 20.71 27.34
CA VAL A 320 -15.90 20.85 26.11
C VAL A 320 -14.78 21.86 26.32
N ARG A 321 -15.09 23.03 26.89
CA ARG A 321 -14.13 24.08 27.20
C ARG A 321 -13.02 23.59 28.12
N GLU A 322 -13.38 22.96 29.23
CA GLU A 322 -12.42 22.43 30.21
C GLU A 322 -11.51 21.38 29.59
N THR A 323 -12.08 20.48 28.78
CA THR A 323 -11.33 19.39 28.12
C THR A 323 -10.38 19.91 27.03
N LEU A 324 -10.79 20.94 26.28
CA LEU A 324 -10.01 21.48 25.16
C LEU A 324 -9.08 22.63 25.55
N LYS A 325 -9.25 23.19 26.75
CA LYS A 325 -8.53 24.37 27.26
C LYS A 325 -8.56 25.51 26.25
N VAL A 326 -9.77 25.90 25.86
CA VAL A 326 -10.07 26.97 24.90
C VAL A 326 -10.94 28.04 25.56
N ALA A 327 -11.03 29.21 24.94
CA ALA A 327 -11.93 30.26 25.42
C ALA A 327 -13.41 29.93 25.09
N ASP A 328 -14.34 30.57 25.79
CA ASP A 328 -15.78 30.32 25.67
C ASP A 328 -16.29 30.55 24.22
N ASP A 329 -15.73 31.55 23.55
CA ASP A 329 -16.06 31.93 22.17
C ASP A 329 -15.50 30.97 21.11
N GLU A 330 -14.47 30.18 21.45
CA GLU A 330 -13.86 29.23 20.52
C GLU A 330 -14.50 27.84 20.56
N VAL A 331 -15.34 27.54 21.55
CA VAL A 331 -15.95 26.20 21.73
C VAL A 331 -16.72 25.77 20.47
N GLU A 332 -17.56 26.66 19.94
CA GLU A 332 -18.35 26.40 18.72
C GLU A 332 -17.46 26.13 17.51
N TYR A 333 -16.37 26.89 17.35
CA TYR A 333 -15.41 26.70 16.27
C TYR A 333 -14.79 25.29 16.29
N TRP A 334 -14.41 24.79 17.46
CA TRP A 334 -13.85 23.44 17.60
C TRP A 334 -14.87 22.34 17.33
N ILE A 335 -16.12 22.54 17.73
CA ILE A 335 -17.22 21.60 17.43
C ILE A 335 -17.45 21.55 15.91
N VAL A 336 -17.55 22.71 15.25
CA VAL A 336 -17.72 22.79 13.79
C VAL A 336 -16.55 22.14 13.06
N ARG A 337 -15.30 22.34 13.52
CA ARG A 337 -14.14 21.64 12.95
C ARG A 337 -14.22 20.12 13.13
N ALA A 338 -14.66 19.63 14.28
CA ALA A 338 -14.81 18.19 14.48
C ALA A 338 -15.90 17.58 13.59
N ILE A 339 -16.99 18.31 13.35
CA ILE A 339 -18.04 17.93 12.38
C ILE A 339 -17.47 17.95 10.95
N GLY A 340 -16.75 19.01 10.56
CA GLY A 340 -16.11 19.13 9.24
C GLY A 340 -15.09 18.02 8.96
N SER A 341 -14.35 17.58 9.99
CA SER A 341 -13.43 16.44 9.93
C SER A 341 -14.12 15.07 10.02
N LYS A 342 -15.46 15.02 10.08
CA LYS A 342 -16.29 13.81 10.20
C LYS A 342 -15.97 12.96 11.45
N LEU A 343 -15.44 13.59 12.49
CA LEU A 343 -15.15 12.91 13.76
C LEU A 343 -16.40 12.73 14.61
N VAL A 344 -17.29 13.72 14.55
CA VAL A 344 -18.53 13.76 15.33
C VAL A 344 -19.65 14.24 14.42
N GLU A 345 -20.77 13.52 14.40
CA GLU A 345 -22.04 13.99 13.87
C GLU A 345 -22.85 14.52 15.04
N ALA A 346 -23.02 15.84 15.13
CA ALA A 346 -23.70 16.49 16.24
C ALA A 346 -24.51 17.70 15.80
N LYS A 347 -25.48 18.07 16.65
CA LYS A 347 -26.24 19.31 16.57
C LYS A 347 -25.90 20.19 17.77
N MET A 348 -25.71 21.47 17.52
CA MET A 348 -25.42 22.46 18.57
C MET A 348 -26.73 23.12 19.00
N ASP A 349 -27.01 23.12 20.30
CA ASP A 349 -28.06 23.92 20.91
C ASP A 349 -27.41 25.06 21.70
N GLN A 350 -27.32 26.21 21.03
CA GLN A 350 -26.66 27.39 21.57
C GLN A 350 -27.44 28.00 22.75
N MET A 351 -28.77 27.87 22.80
CA MET A 351 -29.59 28.40 23.88
C MET A 351 -29.39 27.62 25.17
N ARG A 352 -29.29 26.29 25.07
CA ARG A 352 -29.00 25.41 26.22
C ARG A 352 -27.50 25.26 26.50
N GLN A 353 -26.63 25.77 25.63
CA GLN A 353 -25.17 25.61 25.70
C GLN A 353 -24.76 24.12 25.75
N VAL A 354 -25.39 23.29 24.91
CA VAL A 354 -25.12 21.84 24.81
C VAL A 354 -24.91 21.41 23.36
N VAL A 355 -24.09 20.38 23.18
CA VAL A 355 -23.92 19.64 21.92
C VAL A 355 -24.64 18.31 22.05
N VAL A 356 -25.57 18.04 21.14
CA VAL A 356 -26.25 16.75 21.03
C VAL A 356 -25.55 15.90 19.97
N ILE A 357 -24.88 14.85 20.40
CA ILE A 357 -24.14 13.92 19.55
C ILE A 357 -25.07 12.83 19.04
N SER A 358 -25.10 12.68 17.73
CA SER A 358 -25.79 11.58 17.04
C SER A 358 -24.86 10.39 16.84
N ARG A 359 -23.61 10.66 16.42
CA ARG A 359 -22.60 9.64 16.16
C ARG A 359 -21.20 10.19 16.42
N CYS A 360 -20.28 9.34 16.87
CA CYS A 360 -18.88 9.68 17.02
C CYS A 360 -17.99 8.58 16.45
N THR A 361 -16.79 8.99 16.04
CA THR A 361 -15.74 8.09 15.56
C THR A 361 -14.88 7.69 16.75
N GLU A 362 -14.83 6.38 17.04
CA GLU A 362 -13.98 5.84 18.10
C GLU A 362 -12.51 5.86 17.67
N ARG A 363 -11.62 6.30 18.56
CA ARG A 363 -10.18 6.34 18.28
C ARG A 363 -9.53 4.96 18.24
N VAL A 364 -10.02 4.06 19.11
CA VAL A 364 -9.59 2.66 19.24
C VAL A 364 -10.84 1.81 19.42
N PHE A 365 -10.94 0.71 18.67
CA PHE A 365 -12.06 -0.23 18.76
C PHE A 365 -11.60 -1.55 19.38
N GLY A 366 -11.91 -1.75 20.65
CA GLY A 366 -11.44 -2.90 21.42
C GLY A 366 -12.57 -3.79 21.94
N ALA A 367 -12.19 -4.67 22.87
CA ALA A 367 -13.11 -5.58 23.56
C ALA A 367 -14.34 -4.92 24.23
N PRO A 368 -14.26 -3.72 24.86
CA PRO A 368 -15.46 -3.10 25.44
C PRO A 368 -16.45 -2.66 24.37
N GLN A 369 -15.99 -2.10 23.26
CA GLN A 369 -16.85 -1.70 22.14
C GLN A 369 -17.49 -2.93 21.46
N TRP A 370 -16.75 -4.03 21.32
CA TRP A 370 -17.32 -5.30 20.84
C TRP A 370 -18.43 -5.83 21.74
N ARG A 371 -18.29 -5.69 23.08
CA ARG A 371 -19.34 -6.07 24.03
C ARG A 371 -20.58 -5.18 23.92
N GLU A 372 -20.38 -3.88 23.81
CA GLU A 372 -21.50 -2.94 23.63
C GLU A 372 -22.26 -3.20 22.32
N LEU A 373 -21.53 -3.42 21.22
CA LEU A 373 -22.11 -3.77 19.92
C LEU A 373 -22.93 -5.07 20.00
N ARG A 374 -22.39 -6.09 20.67
CA ARG A 374 -23.10 -7.36 20.90
C ARG A 374 -24.41 -7.13 21.66
N ASN A 375 -24.40 -6.31 22.71
CA ASN A 375 -25.59 -6.02 23.51
C ASN A 375 -26.65 -5.28 22.68
N LYS A 376 -26.24 -4.28 21.87
CA LYS A 376 -27.14 -3.56 20.97
C LYS A 376 -27.77 -4.48 19.92
N LEU A 377 -26.96 -5.34 19.30
CA LEU A 377 -27.44 -6.33 18.33
C LEU A 377 -28.38 -7.36 18.96
N ALA A 378 -28.11 -7.79 20.19
CA ALA A 378 -29.02 -8.68 20.92
C ALA A 378 -30.38 -8.02 21.17
N GLY A 379 -30.40 -6.76 21.63
CA GLY A 379 -31.64 -6.01 21.80
C GLY A 379 -32.39 -5.80 20.48
N TRP A 380 -31.67 -5.53 19.38
CA TRP A 380 -32.30 -5.44 18.05
C TRP A 380 -32.91 -6.76 17.61
N LYS A 381 -32.21 -7.88 17.82
CA LYS A 381 -32.74 -9.21 17.54
C LYS A 381 -34.02 -9.48 18.33
N GLU A 382 -34.04 -9.16 19.62
CA GLU A 382 -35.22 -9.30 20.47
C GLU A 382 -36.38 -8.43 19.99
N ASN A 383 -36.13 -7.17 19.62
CA ASN A 383 -37.15 -6.26 19.10
C ASN A 383 -37.75 -6.77 17.78
N ILE A 384 -36.90 -7.24 16.84
CA ILE A 384 -37.36 -7.81 15.57
C ILE A 384 -38.19 -9.07 15.81
N SER A 385 -37.73 -9.98 16.68
CA SER A 385 -38.50 -11.17 17.04
C SER A 385 -39.82 -10.83 17.73
N SER A 386 -39.89 -9.75 18.50
CA SER A 386 -41.14 -9.25 19.08
C SER A 386 -42.10 -8.77 18.00
N VAL A 387 -41.61 -7.99 17.02
CA VAL A 387 -42.43 -7.51 15.89
C VAL A 387 -42.91 -8.67 15.04
N GLU A 388 -42.06 -9.67 14.79
CA GLU A 388 -42.41 -10.88 14.05
C GLU A 388 -43.55 -11.64 14.74
N ARG A 389 -43.46 -11.85 16.06
CA ARG A 389 -44.54 -12.47 16.86
C ARG A 389 -45.84 -11.67 16.81
N ILE A 390 -45.77 -10.33 16.87
CA ILE A 390 -46.94 -9.46 16.75
C ILE A 390 -47.57 -9.62 15.35
N LEU A 391 -46.77 -9.71 14.30
CA LEU A 391 -47.25 -9.89 12.93
C LEU A 391 -47.89 -11.27 12.72
N GLU A 392 -47.28 -12.33 13.26
CA GLU A 392 -47.85 -13.69 13.24
C GLU A 392 -49.17 -13.76 14.01
N SER A 393 -49.22 -13.16 15.21
CA SER A 393 -50.45 -13.05 15.98
C SER A 393 -51.52 -12.28 15.21
N ALA A 394 -51.18 -11.14 14.59
CA ALA A 394 -52.12 -10.35 13.79
C ALA A 394 -52.65 -11.11 12.56
N LYS A 395 -51.82 -11.95 11.93
CA LYS A 395 -52.24 -12.86 10.86
C LYS A 395 -53.19 -13.96 11.35
N GLN A 396 -52.94 -14.52 12.54
CA GLN A 396 -53.75 -15.60 13.13
C GLN A 396 -55.07 -15.10 13.72
N SER A 397 -55.10 -13.90 14.28
CA SER A 397 -56.30 -13.31 14.88
C SER A 397 -57.35 -12.86 13.85
N GLY A 398 -57.01 -12.87 12.55
CA GLY A 398 -57.84 -12.27 11.50
C GLY A 398 -57.91 -10.75 11.67
N VAL A 399 -57.93 -10.02 10.55
CA VAL A 399 -58.16 -8.56 10.59
C VAL A 399 -59.45 -8.31 11.38
N PRO A 400 -59.44 -7.51 12.47
CA PRO A 400 -60.67 -7.13 13.14
C PRO A 400 -61.60 -6.46 12.11
N GLN A 401 -62.82 -6.97 11.95
CA GLN A 401 -63.80 -6.47 10.98
C GLN A 401 -64.07 -4.95 11.09
N GLY A 402 -63.66 -4.30 12.19
CA GLY A 402 -63.74 -2.85 12.39
C GLY A 402 -62.86 -2.01 11.43
N LEU A 403 -61.80 -2.56 10.84
CA LEU A 403 -60.95 -1.83 9.88
C LEU A 403 -61.35 -2.04 8.41
N GLN A 404 -62.10 -3.10 8.09
CA GLN A 404 -62.66 -3.30 6.74
C GLN A 404 -63.82 -2.33 6.46
N ALA A 405 -64.54 -1.90 7.49
CA ALA A 405 -65.63 -0.93 7.35
C ALA A 405 -65.16 0.52 7.07
N ALA A 406 -63.94 0.89 7.48
CA ALA A 406 -63.43 2.25 7.29
C ALA A 406 -62.84 2.51 5.90
N VAL A 407 -62.42 1.46 5.18
CA VAL A 407 -61.85 1.57 3.82
C VAL A 407 -62.95 1.51 2.75
N ALA A 408 -64.13 0.96 3.05
CA ALA A 408 -65.26 0.92 2.12
C ALA A 408 -66.12 2.20 2.12
N ALA A 409 -65.80 3.18 2.97
CA ALA A 409 -66.56 4.43 3.14
C ALA A 409 -65.81 5.69 2.66
N HIS A 410 -64.69 5.54 1.93
CA HIS A 410 -64.01 6.64 1.26
C HIS A 410 -63.85 6.43 -0.24
#